data_AF-A0A7C0VDH9-F1
#
_entry.id   AF-A0A7C0VDH9-F1
#
_cell.length_a   1.000
_cell.length_b   1.000
_cell.length_c   1.000
_cell.angle_alpha   90.00
_cell.angle_beta   90.00
_cell.angle_gamma   90.00
#
_symmetry.space_group_name_H-M   'P 1'
#
loop_
_entity.id
_entity.type
_entity.pdbx_description
1 polymer ?
#
loop_
_entity_poly.entity_id
_entity_poly.type
_entity_poly.pdbx_seq_one_letter_code
_entity_poly.pdbx_strand_id
1 'polypeptide(L)' 'MRKTRNIIFIVFGSLLTSIGYDLFLVPHKITPGGVGGIAIVLYNLFKFPFGLGYALLNIPIF' A
#
# COMPACT_ATOMS: atom_id res chain seq x y z
N MET A 1 28.63 -7.05 3.97
CA MET A 1 28.19 -6.45 2.67
C MET A 1 26.86 -7.02 2.12
N ARG A 2 26.43 -8.26 2.45
CA ARG A 2 25.18 -8.85 1.92
C ARG A 2 23.88 -8.21 2.44
N LYS A 3 23.85 -7.75 3.70
CA LYS A 3 22.65 -7.14 4.33
C LYS A 3 22.27 -5.80 3.68
N THR A 4 23.23 -4.91 3.44
CA THR A 4 22.99 -3.58 2.84
C THR A 4 22.37 -3.70 1.45
N ARG A 5 22.87 -4.63 0.62
CA ARG A 5 22.32 -4.90 -0.71
C ARG A 5 20.86 -5.36 -0.65
N ASN A 6 20.52 -6.23 0.31
CA ASN A 6 19.15 -6.70 0.47
C ASN A 6 18.21 -5.56 0.90
N ILE A 7 18.65 -4.69 1.81
CA ILE A 7 17.85 -3.53 2.23
C ILE A 7 17.57 -2.61 1.04
N ILE A 8 18.57 -2.34 0.19
CA ILE A 8 18.39 -1.53 -1.02
C ILE A 8 17.34 -2.14 -1.94
N PHE A 9 17.40 -3.46 -2.18
CA PHE A 9 16.39 -4.14 -3.02
C PHE A 9 14.99 -4.13 -2.39
N ILE A 10 14.88 -4.28 -1.07
CA ILE A 10 13.58 -4.20 -0.36
C ILE A 10 12.99 -2.79 -0.50
N VAL A 11 13.80 -1.76 -0.25
CA VAL A 11 13.36 -0.36 -0.38
C VAL A 11 12.92 -0.09 -1.81
N PHE A 12 13.72 -0.50 -2.80
CA PHE A 12 13.39 -0.29 -4.20
C PHE A 12 12.12 -1.04 -4.63
N GLY A 13 11.95 -2.30 -4.21
CA GLY A 13 10.74 -3.07 -4.46
C GLY A 13 9.50 -2.50 -3.78
N SER A 14 9.66 -1.99 -2.56
CA SER A 14 8.57 -1.33 -1.83
C SER A 14 8.13 -0.03 -2.48
N LEU A 15 9.08 0.78 -2.99
CA LEU A 15 8.79 1.98 -3.75
C LEU A 15 8.04 1.67 -5.05
N LEU A 16 8.52 0.67 -5.80
CA LEU A 16 7.84 0.22 -7.03
C LEU A 16 6.39 -0.19 -6.75
N THR A 17 6.20 -0.92 -5.65
CA THR A 17 4.86 -1.39 -5.24
C THR A 17 3.98 -0.19 -4.87
N SER A 18 4.48 0.75 -4.07
CA SER A 18 3.74 1.96 -3.68
C SER A 18 3.33 2.80 -4.90
N ILE A 19 4.20 2.94 -5.89
CA ILE A 19 3.91 3.66 -7.13
C ILE A 19 2.83 2.92 -7.94
N GLY A 20 2.89 1.60 -8.02
CA GLY A 20 1.85 0.79 -8.65
C GLY A 20 0.49 0.94 -7.95
N TYR A 21 0.47 1.02 -6.63
CA TYR A 21 -0.76 1.28 -5.89
C TYR A 21 -1.35 2.65 -6.22
N ASP A 22 -0.54 3.71 -6.16
CA ASP A 22 -1.03 5.09 -6.30
C ASP A 22 -1.39 5.46 -7.76
N LEU A 23 -0.66 4.94 -8.74
CA LEU A 23 -0.90 5.23 -10.17
C LEU A 23 -1.90 4.28 -10.85
N PHE A 24 -2.00 3.02 -10.40
CA PHE A 24 -2.90 2.04 -11.01
C PHE A 24 -4.06 1.68 -10.10
N LEU A 25 -3.79 1.07 -8.94
CA LEU A 25 -4.84 0.44 -8.15
C LEU A 25 -5.84 1.44 -7.56
N VAL A 26 -5.33 2.54 -7.02
CA VAL A 26 -6.12 3.59 -6.38
C VAL A 26 -7.03 4.31 -7.39
N PRO A 27 -6.53 4.89 -8.51
CA PRO A 27 -7.37 5.61 -9.47
C PRO A 27 -8.27 4.69 -10.30
N HIS A 28 -7.82 3.46 -10.61
CA HIS A 28 -8.64 2.50 -11.36
C HIS A 28 -9.55 1.64 -10.47
N LYS A 29 -9.56 1.92 -9.15
CA LYS A 29 -10.39 1.20 -8.15
C LYS A 29 -10.18 -0.32 -8.17
N ILE A 30 -8.97 -0.76 -8.51
CA ILE A 30 -8.59 -2.17 -8.53
C ILE A 30 -8.17 -2.53 -7.12
N THR A 31 -9.10 -3.09 -6.35
CA THR A 31 -8.85 -3.55 -4.99
C THR A 31 -8.09 -4.88 -4.99
N PRO A 32 -6.85 -4.94 -4.46
CA PRO A 32 -6.27 -6.20 -4.03
C PRO A 32 -7.11 -6.68 -2.83
N GLY A 33 -7.50 -7.95 -2.81
CA GLY A 33 -8.34 -8.49 -1.74
C GLY A 33 -7.73 -8.30 -0.32
N GLY A 34 -8.58 -8.35 0.71
CA GLY A 34 -8.16 -8.20 2.12
C GLY A 34 -8.10 -6.73 2.60
N VAL A 35 -7.17 -6.44 3.52
CA VAL A 35 -7.04 -5.13 4.20
C VAL A 35 -6.70 -4.00 3.23
N GLY A 36 -5.90 -4.29 2.19
CA GLY A 36 -5.56 -3.35 1.11
C GLY A 36 -6.79 -2.90 0.32
N GLY A 37 -7.72 -3.83 0.08
CA GLY A 37 -8.96 -3.53 -0.61
C GLY A 37 -9.86 -2.59 0.21
N ILE A 38 -9.98 -2.85 1.51
CA ILE A 38 -10.77 -2.00 2.42
C ILE A 38 -10.17 -0.59 2.50
N ALA A 39 -8.83 -0.47 2.53
CA ALA A 39 -8.16 0.82 2.52
C ALA A 39 -8.39 1.62 1.22
N ILE A 40 -8.44 0.98 0.06
CA ILE A 40 -8.79 1.64 -1.22
C ILE A 40 -10.26 2.06 -1.26
N VAL A 41 -11.17 1.26 -0.68
CA VAL A 41 -12.58 1.63 -0.55
C VAL A 41 -12.72 2.87 0.34
N LEU A 42 -12.07 2.90 1.51
CA LEU A 42 -12.03 4.08 2.38
C LEU A 42 -11.42 5.30 1.69
N TYR A 43 -10.33 5.12 0.92
CA TYR A 43 -9.75 6.17 0.11
C TYR A 43 -10.76 6.72 -0.91
N ASN A 44 -11.50 5.85 -1.60
CA ASN A 44 -12.49 6.28 -2.60
C ASN A 44 -13.70 7.00 -1.99
N LEU A 45 -14.16 6.56 -0.81
CA LEU A 45 -15.33 7.14 -0.13
C LEU A 45 -15.02 8.43 0.61
N PHE A 46 -13.90 8.49 1.34
CA PHE A 46 -13.56 9.60 2.24
C PHE A 46 -12.43 10.49 1.72
N LYS A 47 -11.84 10.17 0.56
CA LYS A 47 -10.56 10.75 0.09
C LYS A 47 -9.45 10.67 1.13
N PHE A 48 -9.55 9.69 2.04
CA PHE A 48 -8.62 9.51 3.13
C PHE A 48 -7.34 8.86 2.60
N PRO A 49 -6.13 9.36 2.92
CA PRO A 49 -4.88 8.86 2.37
C PRO A 49 -4.72 7.34 2.53
N PHE A 50 -4.51 6.65 1.42
CA PHE A 50 -4.52 5.18 1.35
C PHE A 50 -3.49 4.57 2.31
N GLY A 51 -2.28 5.13 2.37
CA GLY A 51 -1.22 4.64 3.25
C GLY A 51 -1.61 4.70 4.74
N LEU A 52 -2.28 5.77 5.17
CA LEU A 52 -2.77 5.89 6.55
C LEU A 52 -3.97 4.97 6.81
N GLY A 53 -4.90 4.87 5.87
CA GLY A 53 -6.03 3.93 5.98
C GLY A 53 -5.56 2.48 6.05
N TYR A 54 -4.57 2.12 5.23
CA TYR A 54 -3.96 0.79 5.24
C TYR A 54 -3.23 0.51 6.56
N ALA A 55 -2.45 1.46 7.08
CA ALA A 55 -1.78 1.33 8.36
C ALA A 55 -2.78 1.17 9.52
N LEU A 56 -3.80 2.02 9.59
CA LEU A 56 -4.82 1.98 10.64
C LEU A 56 -5.61 0.67 10.65
N LEU A 57 -5.96 0.16 9.47
CA LEU A 57 -6.66 -1.13 9.35
C LEU A 57 -5.76 -2.31 9.68
N ASN A 58 -4.44 -2.16 9.58
CA ASN A 58 -3.49 -3.22 9.96
C ASN A 58 -3.29 -3.31 11.48
N ILE A 59 -3.42 -2.19 12.22
CA ILE A 59 -3.24 -2.17 13.70
C ILE A 59 -4.09 -3.21 14.46
N PRO A 60 -5.40 -3.38 14.18
CA PRO A 60 -6.21 -4.38 14.90
C PRO A 60 -6.03 -5.82 14.37
N ILE A 61 -5.39 -5.99 13.21
CA ILE A 61 -5.22 -7.29 12.52
C ILE A 61 -3.87 -7.94 12.88
N PHE A 62 -2.92 -7.13 13.34
CA PHE A 62 -1.58 -7.54 13.80
C PHE A 62 -1.54 -7.63 15.33
#